data_AF-A0A3C2E902-F1
#
_entry.id   AF-A0A3C2E902-F1
#
_cell.length_a   1.000
_cell.length_b   1.000
_cell.length_c   1.000
_cell.angle_alpha   90.00
_cell.angle_beta   90.00
_cell.angle_gamma   90.00
#
_symmetry.space_group_name_H-M   'P 1'
#
loop_
_entity.id
_entity.type
_entity.pdbx_description
1 polymer ?
#
loop_
_entity_poly.entity_id
_entity_poly.type
_entity_poly.pdbx_seq_one_letter_code
_entity_poly.pdbx_strand_id
1 'polypeptide(L)'
;AEWIRSRIAAGARRIALIAPALNDAREVMIDGASGLSRLGPADDRPAYESSRRRLVWPCGAVAYVFSAEDCDSLRGPQFDTAWADEFAAWPDPQGVLDTLRPALRLGDDPRLMVTTTPRPIPALKRLIAAPDTVMTNSGSAENIAHLAPGFIAAMQAAYGASRLGRQELDGELIEDPPGALWTRDQIEQAFASIPG
;
A
#
# COMPACT_ATOMS: atom_id res chain seq x y z
N ALA A 1 9.05 0.75 -0.73
CA ALA A 1 10.30 0.50 -1.47
C ALA A 1 11.40 -0.19 -0.63
N GLU A 2 11.78 0.31 0.56
CA GLU A 2 12.81 -0.33 1.42
C GLU A 2 12.56 -1.82 1.68
N TRP A 3 11.30 -2.22 1.94
CA TRP A 3 10.95 -3.62 2.12
C TRP A 3 11.26 -4.48 0.89
N ILE A 4 11.04 -3.99 -0.33
CA ILE A 4 11.43 -4.72 -1.55
C ILE A 4 12.95 -4.88 -1.61
N ARG A 5 13.72 -3.85 -1.26
CA ARG A 5 15.19 -3.96 -1.21
C ARG A 5 15.64 -4.98 -0.17
N SER A 6 15.04 -5.01 1.01
CA SER A 6 15.39 -6.00 2.05
C SER A 6 15.05 -7.43 1.59
N ARG A 7 13.91 -7.62 0.91
CA ARG A 7 13.55 -8.90 0.27
C ARG A 7 14.59 -9.33 -0.76
N ILE A 8 15.02 -8.42 -1.64
CA ILE A 8 16.03 -8.70 -2.66
C ILE A 8 17.38 -9.07 -2.03
N ALA A 9 17.80 -8.33 -1.00
CA ALA A 9 19.00 -8.62 -0.23
C ALA A 9 18.93 -9.99 0.46
N ALA A 10 17.75 -10.41 0.91
CA ALA A 10 17.48 -11.72 1.49
C ALA A 10 17.34 -12.85 0.45
N GLY A 11 17.43 -12.56 -0.86
CA GLY A 11 17.44 -13.58 -1.91
C GLY A 11 16.24 -13.56 -2.86
N ALA A 12 15.25 -12.67 -2.67
CA ALA A 12 14.13 -12.52 -3.61
C ALA A 12 14.62 -12.12 -5.02
N ARG A 13 14.02 -12.69 -6.06
CA ARG A 13 14.44 -12.46 -7.47
C ARG A 13 13.29 -12.15 -8.41
N ARG A 14 12.06 -12.54 -8.09
CA ARG A 14 10.89 -12.40 -8.97
C ARG A 14 9.81 -11.62 -8.22
N ILE A 15 9.75 -10.33 -8.51
CA ILE A 15 8.89 -9.39 -7.79
C ILE A 15 7.73 -8.93 -8.70
N ALA A 16 6.52 -8.87 -8.15
CA ALA A 16 5.39 -8.18 -8.77
C ALA A 16 5.17 -6.83 -8.07
N LEU A 17 5.09 -5.75 -8.85
CA LEU A 17 4.69 -4.42 -8.41
C LEU A 17 3.31 -4.15 -9.00
N ILE A 18 2.30 -4.00 -8.17
CA ILE A 18 0.92 -3.78 -8.58
C ILE A 18 0.49 -2.42 -8.03
N ALA A 19 0.09 -1.52 -8.92
CA ALA A 19 -0.48 -0.23 -8.58
C ALA A 19 -1.89 -0.10 -9.18
N PRO A 20 -2.67 0.93 -8.82
CA PRO A 20 -3.98 1.16 -9.43
C PRO A 20 -3.89 1.21 -10.96
N ALA A 21 -3.00 2.05 -11.51
CA ALA A 21 -2.63 2.07 -12.92
C ALA A 21 -1.10 1.99 -13.14
N LEU A 22 -0.69 1.68 -14.38
CA LEU A 22 0.74 1.60 -14.74
C LEU A 22 1.49 2.93 -14.53
N ASN A 23 0.80 4.06 -14.74
CA ASN A 23 1.40 5.37 -14.52
C ASN A 23 1.67 5.63 -13.03
N ASP A 24 0.76 5.21 -12.15
CA ASP A 24 0.92 5.35 -10.71
C ASP A 24 2.13 4.55 -10.22
N ALA A 25 2.30 3.32 -10.70
CA ALA A 25 3.49 2.53 -10.40
C ALA A 25 4.77 3.27 -10.81
N ARG A 26 4.78 3.91 -11.98
CA ARG A 26 5.94 4.65 -12.46
C ARG A 26 6.23 5.86 -11.58
N GLU A 27 5.24 6.73 -11.37
CA GLU A 27 5.43 8.01 -10.67
C GLU A 27 5.67 7.83 -9.17
N VAL A 28 5.09 6.79 -8.55
CA VAL A 28 5.15 6.58 -7.10
C VAL A 28 6.16 5.48 -6.73
N MET A 29 5.95 4.26 -7.23
CA MET A 29 6.75 3.10 -6.80
C MET A 29 8.16 3.09 -7.39
N ILE A 30 8.35 3.64 -8.60
CA ILE A 30 9.62 3.61 -9.34
C ILE A 30 10.38 4.92 -9.21
N ASP A 31 9.85 5.99 -9.80
CA ASP A 31 10.53 7.29 -9.95
C ASP A 31 10.24 8.27 -8.81
N GLY A 32 9.31 7.93 -7.91
CA GLY A 32 8.92 8.74 -6.76
C GLY A 32 10.07 9.06 -5.81
N ALA A 33 9.84 9.99 -4.87
CA ALA A 33 10.88 10.47 -3.95
C ALA A 33 11.55 9.34 -3.16
N SER A 34 10.76 8.34 -2.75
CA SER A 34 11.20 7.11 -2.08
C SER A 34 11.05 5.87 -2.99
N GLY A 35 11.03 6.07 -4.30
CA GLY A 35 10.84 5.03 -5.31
C GLY A 35 12.08 4.14 -5.48
N LEU A 36 11.86 2.97 -6.08
CA LEU A 36 12.90 1.93 -6.24
C LEU A 36 14.10 2.38 -7.07
N SER A 37 13.94 3.33 -8.00
CA SER A 37 15.05 3.81 -8.84
C SER A 37 16.05 4.70 -8.09
N ARG A 38 15.64 5.29 -6.96
CA ARG A 38 16.45 6.21 -6.15
C ARG A 38 17.07 5.57 -4.92
N LEU A 39 16.61 4.37 -4.58
CA LEU A 39 16.86 3.76 -3.28
C LEU A 39 18.17 2.95 -3.28
N GLY A 40 19.03 3.19 -2.28
CA GLY A 40 20.32 2.52 -2.12
C GLY A 40 21.49 3.14 -2.88
N PRO A 41 22.71 2.55 -2.74
CA PRO A 41 23.91 2.96 -3.47
C PRO A 41 23.72 2.90 -4.98
N ALA A 42 24.39 3.78 -5.73
CA ALA A 42 24.22 3.88 -7.18
C ALA A 42 24.43 2.54 -7.91
N ASP A 43 25.42 1.76 -7.48
CA ASP A 43 25.79 0.48 -8.08
C ASP A 43 24.82 -0.67 -7.74
N ASP A 44 23.91 -0.47 -6.80
CA ASP A 44 22.88 -1.45 -6.39
C ASP A 44 21.49 -1.09 -6.95
N ARG A 45 21.35 0.05 -7.62
CA ARG A 45 20.06 0.52 -8.13
C ARG A 45 19.61 -0.28 -9.35
N PRO A 46 18.31 -0.51 -9.51
CA PRO A 46 17.79 -1.15 -10.71
C PRO A 46 17.83 -0.24 -11.92
N ALA A 47 18.01 -0.84 -13.09
CA ALA A 47 17.68 -0.21 -14.37
C ALA A 47 16.20 -0.43 -14.69
N TYR A 48 15.46 0.64 -15.03
CA TYR A 48 14.07 0.54 -15.45
C TYR A 48 13.97 0.40 -16.98
N GLU A 49 13.37 -0.70 -17.44
CA GLU A 49 13.10 -0.99 -18.84
C GLU A 49 11.61 -0.73 -19.14
N SER A 50 11.28 0.49 -19.59
CA SER A 50 9.90 0.93 -19.80
C SER A 50 9.13 0.06 -20.81
N SER A 51 9.75 -0.33 -21.91
CA SER A 51 9.13 -1.17 -22.96
C SER A 51 8.73 -2.56 -22.46
N ARG A 52 9.43 -3.07 -21.44
CA ARG A 52 9.18 -4.38 -20.83
C ARG A 52 8.53 -4.29 -19.46
N ARG A 53 8.20 -3.07 -19.01
CA ARG A 53 7.55 -2.76 -17.74
C ARG A 53 8.22 -3.48 -16.57
N ARG A 54 9.55 -3.38 -16.48
CA ARG A 54 10.31 -4.07 -15.43
C ARG A 54 11.53 -3.30 -14.95
N LEU A 55 11.88 -3.50 -13.69
CA LEU A 55 13.14 -3.10 -13.09
C LEU A 55 14.08 -4.30 -13.01
N VAL A 56 15.35 -4.10 -13.34
CA VAL A 56 16.39 -5.15 -13.30
C VAL A 56 17.52 -4.69 -12.40
N TRP A 57 17.76 -5.43 -11.32
CA TRP A 57 18.88 -5.18 -10.41
C TRP A 57 20.15 -5.88 -10.92
N PRO A 58 21.35 -5.34 -10.61
CA PRO A 58 22.62 -5.99 -10.93
C PRO A 58 22.78 -7.39 -10.33
N CYS A 59 22.13 -7.66 -9.18
CA CYS A 59 22.10 -8.98 -8.56
C CYS A 59 21.19 -10.00 -9.26
N GLY A 60 20.55 -9.61 -10.37
CA GLY A 60 19.67 -10.47 -11.17
C GLY A 60 18.22 -10.50 -10.70
N ALA A 61 17.85 -9.77 -9.64
CA ALA A 61 16.45 -9.60 -9.25
C ALA A 61 15.70 -8.78 -10.32
N VAL A 62 14.44 -9.15 -10.56
CA VAL A 62 13.57 -8.49 -11.54
C VAL A 62 12.22 -8.22 -10.92
N ALA A 63 11.78 -6.96 -10.97
CA ALA A 63 10.44 -6.55 -10.59
C ALA A 63 9.63 -6.20 -11.83
N TYR A 64 8.47 -6.83 -12.01
CA TYR A 64 7.54 -6.56 -13.11
C TYR A 64 6.41 -5.67 -12.63
N VAL A 65 5.99 -4.74 -13.49
CA VAL A 65 4.96 -3.74 -13.16
C VAL A 65 3.63 -4.14 -13.78
N PHE A 66 2.59 -4.16 -12.96
CA PHE A 66 1.22 -4.51 -13.31
C PHE A 66 0.26 -3.40 -12.87
N SER A 67 -0.86 -3.30 -13.59
CA SER A 67 -2.01 -2.47 -13.20
C SER A 67 -3.08 -3.36 -12.57
N ALA A 68 -3.71 -2.89 -11.50
CA ALA A 68 -4.87 -3.54 -10.91
C ALA A 68 -6.12 -3.47 -11.81
N GLU A 69 -6.13 -2.60 -12.83
CA GLU A 69 -7.18 -2.56 -13.85
C GLU A 69 -7.13 -3.76 -14.80
N ASP A 70 -5.98 -4.41 -14.94
CA ASP A 70 -5.76 -5.58 -15.80
C ASP A 70 -5.28 -6.77 -14.97
N CYS A 71 -6.21 -7.38 -14.24
CA CYS A 71 -5.96 -8.55 -13.40
C CYS A 71 -5.42 -9.75 -14.20
N ASP A 72 -5.89 -9.95 -15.44
CA ASP A 72 -5.50 -11.11 -16.25
C ASP A 72 -4.01 -11.07 -16.64
N SER A 73 -3.40 -9.89 -16.69
CA SER A 73 -1.96 -9.75 -16.92
C SER A 73 -1.08 -10.44 -15.85
N LEU A 74 -1.63 -10.70 -14.66
CA LEU A 74 -0.95 -11.44 -13.59
C LEU A 74 -0.95 -12.96 -13.82
N ARG A 75 -1.75 -13.47 -14.77
CA ARG A 75 -1.82 -14.91 -15.08
C ARG A 75 -0.61 -15.36 -15.88
N GLY A 76 0.07 -16.40 -15.39
CA GLY A 76 1.21 -17.02 -16.07
C GLY A 76 2.56 -16.72 -15.41
N PRO A 77 2.90 -15.45 -15.14
CA PRO A 77 4.04 -15.11 -14.30
C PRO A 77 4.00 -15.77 -12.91
N GLN A 78 5.17 -15.93 -12.31
CA GLN A 78 5.34 -16.49 -10.97
C GLN A 78 6.32 -15.60 -10.20
N PHE A 79 6.04 -15.44 -8.90
CA PHE A 79 6.73 -14.48 -8.04
C PHE A 79 7.07 -15.11 -6.69
N ASP A 80 8.12 -14.59 -6.08
CA ASP A 80 8.47 -14.83 -4.67
C ASP A 80 8.06 -13.65 -3.78
N THR A 81 7.85 -12.47 -4.36
CA THR A 81 7.56 -11.25 -3.63
C THR A 81 6.56 -10.42 -4.42
N ALA A 82 5.60 -9.80 -3.75
CA ALA A 82 4.72 -8.81 -4.37
C ALA A 82 4.54 -7.59 -3.47
N TRP A 83 4.40 -6.43 -4.10
CA TRP A 83 3.98 -5.19 -3.47
C TRP A 83 2.75 -4.65 -4.20
N ALA A 84 1.64 -4.62 -3.48
CA ALA A 84 0.35 -4.07 -3.88
C ALA A 84 0.19 -2.68 -3.27
N ASP A 85 0.30 -1.64 -4.10
CA ASP A 85 0.19 -0.24 -3.67
C ASP A 85 -1.19 0.34 -3.94
N GLU A 86 -1.61 1.28 -3.07
CA GLU A 86 -2.93 1.89 -3.06
C GLU A 86 -4.08 0.88 -3.21
N PHE A 87 -4.00 -0.23 -2.47
CA PHE A 87 -4.88 -1.39 -2.62
C PHE A 87 -6.37 -1.06 -2.55
N ALA A 88 -6.77 -0.16 -1.65
CA ALA A 88 -8.16 0.20 -1.51
C ALA A 88 -8.69 0.94 -2.75
N ALA A 89 -7.82 1.55 -3.57
CA ALA A 89 -8.16 2.29 -4.79
C ALA A 89 -8.46 1.40 -6.00
N TRP A 90 -8.18 0.10 -5.93
CA TRP A 90 -8.30 -0.80 -7.07
C TRP A 90 -9.77 -1.03 -7.50
N PRO A 91 -10.05 -1.22 -8.80
CA PRO A 91 -11.40 -1.51 -9.29
C PRO A 91 -11.97 -2.84 -8.76
N ASP A 92 -11.13 -3.88 -8.73
CA ASP A 92 -11.47 -5.21 -8.19
C ASP A 92 -10.33 -5.76 -7.32
N PRO A 93 -10.23 -5.33 -6.04
CA PRO A 93 -9.15 -5.75 -5.17
C PRO A 93 -9.15 -7.26 -4.88
N GLN A 94 -10.32 -7.89 -4.80
CA GLN A 94 -10.43 -9.32 -4.51
C GLN A 94 -9.99 -10.15 -5.72
N GLY A 95 -10.47 -9.83 -6.93
CA GLY A 95 -10.08 -10.57 -8.13
C GLY A 95 -8.57 -10.51 -8.41
N VAL A 96 -7.94 -9.37 -8.15
CA VAL A 96 -6.47 -9.23 -8.24
C VAL A 96 -5.78 -10.11 -7.22
N LEU A 97 -6.22 -10.13 -5.96
CA LEU A 97 -5.66 -11.03 -4.94
C LEU A 97 -5.83 -12.51 -5.28
N ASP A 98 -7.01 -12.90 -5.79
CA ASP A 98 -7.33 -14.28 -6.16
C ASP A 98 -6.45 -14.78 -7.33
N THR A 99 -5.97 -13.87 -8.17
CA THR A 99 -5.02 -14.17 -9.26
C THR A 99 -3.57 -14.11 -8.80
N LEU A 100 -3.22 -13.14 -7.95
CA LEU A 100 -1.86 -12.93 -7.46
C LEU A 100 -1.41 -14.01 -6.46
N ARG A 101 -2.28 -14.42 -5.53
CA ARG A 101 -1.93 -15.38 -4.48
C ARG A 101 -1.42 -16.72 -5.04
N PRO A 102 -2.07 -17.35 -6.04
CA PRO A 102 -1.52 -18.55 -6.69
C PRO A 102 -0.22 -18.31 -7.46
N ALA A 103 0.01 -17.07 -7.95
CA ALA A 103 1.25 -16.70 -8.65
C ALA A 103 2.43 -16.49 -7.68
N LEU A 104 2.17 -16.18 -6.40
CA LEU A 104 3.14 -16.09 -5.32
C LEU A 104 3.51 -17.48 -4.78
N ARG A 105 4.41 -18.16 -5.48
CA ARG A 105 4.74 -19.57 -5.22
C ARG A 105 6.22 -19.93 -5.42
N LEU A 106 7.07 -18.94 -5.64
CA LEU A 106 8.51 -19.17 -5.80
C LEU A 106 9.23 -19.02 -4.46
N GLY A 107 10.24 -19.86 -4.24
CA GLY A 107 11.04 -19.88 -3.02
C GLY A 107 10.29 -20.47 -1.81
N ASP A 108 10.96 -20.47 -0.66
CA ASP A 108 10.44 -21.09 0.57
C ASP A 108 9.61 -20.12 1.43
N ASP A 109 9.71 -18.81 1.16
CA ASP A 109 9.06 -17.76 1.94
C ASP A 109 8.44 -16.71 1.00
N PRO A 110 7.41 -17.04 0.19
CA PRO A 110 6.74 -16.05 -0.65
C PRO A 110 6.00 -15.01 0.20
N ARG A 111 6.13 -13.72 -0.14
CA ARG A 111 5.54 -12.62 0.65
C ARG A 111 4.79 -11.60 -0.20
N LEU A 112 3.67 -11.11 0.31
CA LEU A 112 2.91 -9.99 -0.22
C LEU A 112 2.91 -8.84 0.79
N MET A 113 3.31 -7.66 0.36
CA MET A 113 3.11 -6.42 1.11
C MET A 113 1.98 -5.62 0.46
N VAL A 114 1.05 -5.14 1.27
CA VAL A 114 -0.07 -4.30 0.83
C VAL A 114 0.03 -2.94 1.52
N THR A 115 0.07 -1.88 0.74
CA THR A 115 0.04 -0.49 1.22
C THR A 115 -1.23 0.19 0.71
N THR A 116 -1.89 0.96 1.59
CA THR A 116 -3.12 1.68 1.24
C THR A 116 -3.48 2.68 2.31
N THR A 117 -4.12 3.77 1.93
CA THR A 117 -5.00 4.49 2.87
C THR A 117 -6.24 3.61 3.10
N PRO A 118 -6.56 3.25 4.35
CA PRO A 118 -7.59 2.24 4.63
C PRO A 118 -8.98 2.75 4.26
N ARG A 119 -9.72 1.96 3.46
CA ARG A 119 -11.16 2.13 3.23
C ARG A 119 -11.89 0.86 3.68
N PRO A 120 -13.13 0.93 4.22
CA PRO A 120 -13.85 -0.22 4.75
C PRO A 120 -14.40 -1.16 3.66
N ILE A 121 -13.57 -1.52 2.69
CA ILE A 121 -13.91 -2.42 1.60
C ILE A 121 -13.83 -3.89 2.05
N PRO A 122 -14.71 -4.78 1.55
CA PRO A 122 -14.71 -6.20 1.96
C PRO A 122 -13.36 -6.90 1.77
N ALA A 123 -12.64 -6.61 0.69
CA ALA A 123 -11.35 -7.25 0.40
C ALA A 123 -10.27 -6.89 1.45
N LEU A 124 -10.18 -5.61 1.85
CA LEU A 124 -9.25 -5.18 2.88
C LEU A 124 -9.60 -5.78 4.25
N LYS A 125 -10.90 -5.81 4.60
CA LYS A 125 -11.38 -6.45 5.84
C LYS A 125 -11.01 -7.93 5.90
N ARG A 126 -11.20 -8.67 4.80
CA ARG A 126 -10.78 -10.08 4.70
C ARG A 126 -9.28 -10.25 4.81
N LEU A 127 -8.50 -9.35 4.20
CA LEU A 127 -7.04 -9.38 4.29
C LEU A 127 -6.59 -9.17 5.74
N ILE A 128 -7.12 -8.17 6.44
CA ILE A 128 -6.79 -7.87 7.84
C ILE A 128 -7.17 -9.04 8.76
N ALA A 129 -8.31 -9.69 8.52
CA ALA A 129 -8.78 -10.81 9.33
C ALA A 129 -8.05 -12.14 9.06
N ALA A 130 -7.21 -12.22 8.03
CA ALA A 130 -6.51 -13.45 7.69
C ALA A 130 -5.41 -13.78 8.72
N PRO A 131 -5.26 -15.05 9.13
CA PRO A 131 -4.37 -15.45 10.23
C PRO A 131 -2.87 -15.28 9.91
N ASP A 132 -2.54 -15.15 8.62
CA ASP A 132 -1.19 -14.95 8.09
C ASP A 132 -0.85 -13.47 7.83
N THR A 133 -1.77 -12.55 8.16
CA THR A 133 -1.55 -11.11 7.98
C THR A 133 -0.92 -10.49 9.21
N VAL A 134 0.19 -9.79 9.00
CA VAL A 134 0.78 -8.87 9.98
C VAL A 134 0.43 -7.45 9.56
N MET A 135 -0.25 -6.70 10.43
CA MET A 135 -0.66 -5.33 10.17
C MET A 135 0.24 -4.34 10.91
N THR A 136 0.68 -3.31 10.20
CA THR A 136 1.31 -2.12 10.75
C THR A 136 0.48 -0.91 10.34
N ASN A 137 0.24 0.02 11.26
CA ASN A 137 -0.41 1.30 10.96
C ASN A 137 0.61 2.42 11.20
N SER A 138 0.67 3.38 10.28
CA SER A 138 1.46 4.59 10.43
C SER A 138 0.60 5.79 10.05
N GLY A 139 0.22 6.58 11.05
CA GLY A 139 -0.50 7.83 10.83
C GLY A 139 0.40 8.91 10.23
N SER A 140 -0.20 9.90 9.57
CA SER A 140 0.49 11.08 9.01
C SER A 140 1.29 11.87 10.05
N ALA A 141 0.93 11.77 11.34
CA ALA A 141 1.69 12.34 12.45
C ALA A 141 3.09 11.73 12.62
N GLU A 142 3.32 10.49 12.16
CA GLU A 142 4.65 9.85 12.21
C GLU A 142 5.59 10.39 11.12
N ASN A 143 5.05 11.08 10.09
CA ASN A 143 5.80 11.67 8.98
C ASN A 143 6.04 13.19 9.12
N ILE A 144 5.79 13.79 10.30
CA ILE A 144 5.91 15.25 10.55
C ILE A 144 7.24 15.83 10.03
N ALA A 145 8.36 15.10 10.17
CA ALA A 145 9.68 15.55 9.75
C ALA A 145 9.83 15.75 8.22
N HIS A 146 8.96 15.14 7.42
CA HIS A 146 8.95 15.24 5.95
C HIS A 146 7.82 16.13 5.41
N LEU A 147 6.97 16.67 6.29
CA LEU A 147 5.83 17.50 5.90
C LEU A 147 6.19 18.98 6.02
N ALA A 148 5.58 19.80 5.15
CA ALA A 148 5.81 21.25 5.18
C ALA A 148 5.40 21.84 6.55
N PRO A 149 6.15 22.83 7.08
CA PRO A 149 5.79 23.48 8.33
C PRO A 149 4.35 24.02 8.28
N GLY A 150 3.51 23.58 9.21
CA GLY A 150 2.10 23.97 9.29
C GLY A 150 1.12 23.11 8.48
N PHE A 151 1.58 22.15 7.66
CA PHE A 151 0.70 21.26 6.90
C PHE A 151 -0.22 20.43 7.82
N ILE A 152 0.35 19.83 8.87
CA ILE A 152 -0.43 19.08 9.87
C ILE A 152 -1.43 20.01 10.59
N ALA A 153 -1.02 21.21 10.98
CA ALA A 153 -1.92 22.16 11.64
C ALA A 153 -3.07 22.60 10.70
N ALA A 154 -2.79 22.82 9.42
CA ALA A 154 -3.80 23.16 8.42
C ALA A 154 -4.77 21.99 8.15
N MET A 155 -4.25 20.76 8.06
CA MET A 155 -5.08 19.57 7.90
C MET A 155 -5.89 19.24 9.15
N GLN A 156 -5.35 19.42 10.36
CA GLN A 156 -6.08 19.28 11.61
C GLN A 156 -7.18 20.34 11.74
N ALA A 157 -6.90 21.59 11.36
CA ALA A 157 -7.91 22.65 11.37
C ALA A 157 -9.03 22.42 10.36
N ALA A 158 -8.71 21.89 9.17
CA ALA A 158 -9.69 21.63 8.11
C ALA A 158 -10.48 20.34 8.32
N TYR A 159 -9.83 19.29 8.84
CA TYR A 159 -10.33 17.92 8.80
C TYR A 159 -10.15 17.13 10.10
N GLY A 160 -9.46 17.66 11.12
CA GLY A 160 -9.03 16.87 12.29
C GLY A 160 -10.16 16.24 13.12
N ALA A 161 -11.34 16.86 13.18
CA ALA A 161 -12.52 16.26 13.82
C ALA A 161 -13.38 15.42 12.86
N SER A 162 -13.06 15.43 11.56
CA SER A 162 -13.84 14.77 10.53
C SER A 162 -13.40 13.32 10.30
N ARG A 163 -14.31 12.49 9.78
CA ARG A 163 -14.02 11.12 9.35
C ARG A 163 -12.87 11.06 8.33
N LEU A 164 -12.80 12.04 7.43
CA LEU A 164 -11.73 12.16 6.45
C LEU A 164 -10.37 12.42 7.13
N GLY A 165 -10.35 13.22 8.20
CA GLY A 165 -9.15 13.42 9.01
C GLY A 165 -8.68 12.13 9.68
N ARG A 166 -9.57 11.36 10.30
CA ARG A 166 -9.16 10.09 10.92
C ARG A 166 -8.69 9.03 9.92
N GLN A 167 -9.26 9.02 8.73
CA GLN A 167 -8.84 8.09 7.67
C GLN A 167 -7.52 8.51 7.01
N GLU A 168 -7.36 9.79 6.65
CA GLU A 168 -6.19 10.31 5.89
C GLU A 168 -5.04 10.75 6.81
N LEU A 169 -5.33 11.21 8.03
CA LEU A 169 -4.32 11.66 9.00
C LEU A 169 -3.96 10.57 10.01
N ASP A 170 -4.93 9.83 10.52
CA ASP A 170 -4.69 8.84 11.58
C ASP A 170 -4.61 7.40 11.06
N GLY A 171 -4.91 7.17 9.78
CA GLY A 171 -4.86 5.84 9.16
C GLY A 171 -5.86 4.85 9.76
N GLU A 172 -6.98 5.34 10.31
CA GLU A 172 -7.98 4.49 10.96
C GLU A 172 -8.95 3.85 9.95
N LEU A 173 -9.22 2.55 10.11
CA LEU A 173 -10.28 1.85 9.37
C LEU A 173 -11.62 2.08 10.06
N ILE A 174 -12.42 3.01 9.54
CA ILE A 174 -13.71 3.40 10.13
C ILE A 174 -14.83 2.52 9.54
N GLU A 175 -15.51 1.74 10.38
CA GLU A 175 -16.34 0.61 9.95
C GLU A 175 -17.84 0.87 9.74
N ASP A 176 -18.36 2.07 10.06
CA ASP A 176 -19.81 2.26 10.29
C ASP A 176 -20.71 1.73 9.14
N PRO A 177 -21.55 0.71 9.41
CA PRO A 177 -22.30 -0.01 8.38
C PRO A 177 -23.58 0.72 7.94
N PRO A 178 -24.11 0.41 6.74
CA PRO A 178 -25.42 0.90 6.30
C PRO A 178 -26.52 0.38 7.23
N GLY A 179 -27.23 1.28 7.92
CA GLY A 179 -28.35 0.95 8.83
C GLY A 179 -28.03 1.03 10.32
N ALA A 180 -26.85 1.56 10.71
CA ALA A 180 -26.54 1.79 12.11
C ALA A 180 -27.53 2.80 12.75
N LEU A 181 -28.22 2.39 13.84
CA LEU A 181 -29.09 3.27 14.63
C LEU A 181 -28.31 4.37 15.35
N TRP A 182 -27.03 4.10 15.65
CA TRP A 182 -26.08 5.07 16.17
C TRP A 182 -24.77 4.97 15.39
N THR A 183 -24.29 6.09 14.87
CA THR A 183 -22.97 6.21 14.23
C THR A 183 -21.91 6.58 15.26
N ARG A 184 -20.64 6.33 14.95
CA ARG A 184 -19.53 6.73 15.82
C ARG A 184 -19.51 8.23 16.08
N ASP A 185 -19.83 9.04 15.06
CA ASP A 185 -19.99 10.49 15.17
C ASP A 185 -21.09 10.89 16.17
N GLN A 186 -22.21 10.16 16.22
CA GLN A 186 -23.29 10.43 17.18
C GLN A 186 -22.86 10.15 18.62
N ILE A 187 -21.99 9.16 18.83
CA ILE A 187 -21.42 8.85 20.15
C ILE A 187 -20.40 9.93 20.54
N GLU A 188 -19.58 10.40 19.62
CA GLU A 188 -18.54 11.40 19.88
C GLU A 188 -19.10 12.80 20.13
N GLN A 189 -20.21 13.16 19.47
CA GLN A 189 -20.95 14.37 19.81
C GLN A 189 -21.66 14.28 21.16
N ALA A 190 -21.97 13.06 21.64
CA ALA A 190 -22.54 12.83 22.96
C ALA A 190 -21.50 12.88 24.08
N PHE A 191 -20.21 12.83 23.76
CA PHE A 191 -19.14 13.13 24.71
C PHE A 191 -19.09 14.65 24.98
N ALA A 192 -19.87 15.11 25.95
CA ALA A 192 -19.59 16.39 26.58
C ALA A 192 -18.28 16.26 27.37
N SER A 193 -17.32 17.15 27.12
CA SER A 193 -16.12 17.27 27.94
C SER A 193 -16.54 17.44 29.40
N ILE A 194 -16.06 16.56 30.28
CA ILE A 194 -16.21 16.76 31.71
C ILE A 194 -15.41 18.02 32.06
N PRO A 195 -16.04 19.10 32.55
CA PRO A 195 -15.31 20.30 32.90
C PRO A 195 -14.36 19.99 34.07
N GLY A 196 -13.07 20.17 33.84
CA GLY A 196 -12.05 20.33 34.89
C GLY A 196 -11.69 21.80 35.00
#